data_AF-A0A7V0JIA6-F1
#
_entry.id   AF-A0A7V0JIA6-F1
#
_cell.length_a   1.000
_cell.length_b   1.000
_cell.length_c   1.000
_cell.angle_alpha   90.00
_cell.angle_beta   90.00
_cell.angle_gamma   90.00
#
_symmetry.space_group_name_H-M   'P 1'
#
loop_
_entity.id
_entity.type
_entity.pdbx_description
1 polymer ?
#
loop_
_entity_poly.entity_id
_entity_poly.type
_entity_poly.pdbx_seq_one_letter_code
_entity_poly.pdbx_strand_id
1 'polypeptide(L)'
;MKIRPFILIIFTLFTAVTYMSRRVIAQDEANTCMDCHLELDGELSEPALKFSGDVHNIEGLSCAGCHGGDPAAEDAELAMSEARGFRGTPSALDIPRFCGTCHSDPAFIRNYNPTLATDQLDKYWTSHHGQLNKRGDRKAAECVSCHGVHDIRGAGDPRSSVYAKNVPQTCANCHADKEYMASYKIPHDQYEKFRTSIHGEALLLRNDAGAPACNDCHGNHAAMPPGVSSIGRV
;
A
#
# COMPACT_ATOMS: atom_id res chain seq x y z
N MET A 1 78.70 -6.37 -34.17
CA MET A 1 78.93 -7.79 -33.82
C MET A 1 78.00 -8.16 -32.67
N LYS A 2 77.03 -9.06 -32.92
CA LYS A 2 76.22 -9.88 -31.98
C LYS A 2 75.18 -9.14 -31.10
N ILE A 3 73.85 -9.30 -31.33
CA ILE A 3 72.89 -10.30 -30.76
C ILE A 3 72.68 -10.02 -29.24
N ARG A 4 71.50 -9.87 -28.61
CA ARG A 4 70.04 -9.74 -28.87
C ARG A 4 69.38 -9.50 -27.46
N PRO A 5 68.04 -9.48 -27.25
CA PRO A 5 67.32 -8.45 -26.48
C PRO A 5 66.78 -8.94 -25.11
N PHE A 6 66.23 -8.05 -24.28
CA PHE A 6 65.15 -8.44 -23.36
C PHE A 6 64.14 -7.29 -23.22
N ILE A 7 63.00 -7.50 -23.87
CA ILE A 7 61.77 -6.72 -23.74
C ILE A 7 61.07 -7.24 -22.49
N LEU A 8 60.85 -6.39 -21.50
CA LEU A 8 59.94 -6.64 -20.38
C LEU A 8 58.78 -5.65 -20.49
N ILE A 9 57.78 -6.03 -21.29
CA ILE A 9 56.46 -5.42 -21.30
C ILE A 9 55.75 -5.93 -20.05
N ILE A 10 55.68 -5.11 -19.01
CA ILE A 10 54.81 -5.36 -17.86
C ILE A 10 53.40 -4.94 -18.27
N PHE A 11 52.66 -5.91 -18.81
CA PHE A 11 51.21 -5.86 -18.98
C PHE A 11 50.59 -6.04 -17.58
N THR A 12 50.45 -4.95 -16.83
CA THR A 12 49.58 -4.98 -15.64
C THR A 12 48.15 -4.78 -16.12
N LEU A 13 47.44 -5.91 -16.19
CA LEU A 13 45.98 -5.97 -16.20
C LEU A 13 45.45 -5.03 -15.11
N PHE A 14 44.99 -3.84 -15.50
CA PHE A 14 43.98 -3.13 -14.73
C PHE A 14 42.67 -3.88 -15.02
N THR A 15 42.47 -4.99 -14.32
CA THR A 15 41.17 -5.64 -14.23
C THR A 15 40.19 -4.59 -13.78
N ALA A 16 39.32 -4.17 -14.71
CA ALA A 16 38.14 -3.38 -14.42
C ALA A 16 37.39 -4.11 -13.31
N VAL A 17 37.54 -3.62 -12.09
CA VAL A 17 36.70 -3.97 -10.96
C VAL A 17 35.32 -3.49 -11.36
N THR A 18 34.56 -4.42 -11.95
CA THR A 18 33.14 -4.28 -12.20
C THR A 18 32.49 -4.02 -10.86
N TYR A 19 32.24 -2.74 -10.58
CA TYR A 19 31.42 -2.26 -9.50
C TYR A 19 29.95 -2.59 -9.86
N MET A 20 29.64 -3.88 -9.99
CA MET A 20 28.28 -4.35 -9.93
C MET A 20 27.91 -4.32 -8.46
N SER A 21 27.31 -3.20 -8.06
CA SER A 21 26.49 -3.09 -6.86
C SER A 21 25.38 -4.14 -6.97
N ARG A 22 25.68 -5.37 -6.55
CA ARG A 22 24.68 -6.39 -6.32
C ARG A 22 23.79 -5.88 -5.19
N ARG A 23 22.68 -5.22 -5.53
CA ARG A 23 21.54 -5.14 -4.63
C ARG A 23 20.94 -6.53 -4.55
N VAL A 24 21.52 -7.36 -3.69
CA VAL A 24 20.83 -8.55 -3.19
C VAL A 24 19.86 -8.03 -2.14
N ILE A 25 18.70 -7.54 -2.58
CA ILE A 25 17.50 -7.85 -1.81
C ILE A 25 17.37 -9.35 -2.02
N ALA A 26 17.40 -10.13 -0.93
CA ALA A 26 17.08 -11.54 -1.01
C ALA A 26 15.68 -11.62 -1.62
N GLN A 27 15.61 -11.93 -2.90
CA GLN A 27 14.40 -12.39 -3.52
C GLN A 27 14.06 -13.67 -2.77
N ASP A 28 12.86 -13.79 -2.22
CA ASP A 28 12.35 -15.08 -1.78
C ASP A 28 12.38 -15.98 -3.03
N GLU A 29 13.43 -16.79 -3.17
CA GLU A 29 13.60 -17.67 -4.34
C GLU A 29 12.56 -18.79 -4.36
N ALA A 30 11.88 -19.03 -3.23
CA ALA A 30 10.73 -19.92 -3.13
C ALA A 30 9.45 -19.09 -2.87
N ASN A 31 8.40 -19.34 -3.66
CA ASN A 31 7.08 -18.72 -3.51
C ASN A 31 5.98 -19.79 -3.58
N THR A 32 6.14 -20.88 -2.81
CA THR A 32 5.17 -21.98 -2.78
C THR A 32 3.78 -21.51 -2.33
N CYS A 33 3.72 -20.40 -1.57
CA CYS A 33 2.47 -19.76 -1.15
C CYS A 33 1.58 -19.43 -2.35
N MET A 34 2.14 -18.77 -3.38
CA MET A 34 1.37 -18.37 -4.56
C MET A 34 0.92 -19.60 -5.34
N ASP A 35 1.84 -20.52 -5.62
CA ASP A 35 1.59 -21.70 -6.45
C ASP A 35 0.48 -22.57 -5.83
N CYS A 36 0.61 -22.88 -4.53
CA CYS A 36 -0.40 -23.66 -3.81
C CYS A 36 -1.74 -22.92 -3.76
N HIS A 37 -1.76 -21.63 -3.41
CA HIS A 37 -3.02 -20.89 -3.30
C HIS A 37 -3.72 -20.67 -4.65
N LEU A 38 -3.00 -20.61 -5.78
CA LEU A 38 -3.61 -20.52 -7.12
C LEU A 38 -4.32 -21.82 -7.54
N GLU A 39 -3.91 -22.97 -7.00
CA GLU A 39 -4.55 -24.27 -7.25
C GLU A 39 -5.78 -24.52 -6.38
N LEU A 40 -6.03 -23.67 -5.38
CA LEU A 40 -7.22 -23.73 -4.52
C LEU A 40 -8.45 -23.08 -5.18
N ASP A 41 -9.62 -23.34 -4.62
CA ASP A 41 -10.88 -22.79 -5.09
C ASP A 41 -11.42 -21.66 -4.20
N GLY A 42 -12.18 -20.76 -4.82
CA GLY A 42 -12.97 -19.74 -4.13
C GLY A 42 -12.13 -18.73 -3.35
N GLU A 43 -12.54 -18.48 -2.11
CA GLU A 43 -11.95 -17.44 -1.25
C GLU A 43 -10.45 -17.64 -0.98
N LEU A 44 -9.96 -18.88 -1.09
CA LEU A 44 -8.56 -19.22 -0.82
C LEU A 44 -7.62 -18.89 -1.99
N SER A 45 -8.10 -18.85 -3.22
CA SER A 45 -7.30 -18.48 -4.40
C SER A 45 -7.45 -17.03 -4.85
N GLU A 46 -8.54 -16.37 -4.45
CA GLU A 46 -8.78 -14.95 -4.78
C GLU A 46 -7.61 -14.00 -4.42
N PRO A 47 -7.00 -14.08 -3.22
CA PRO A 47 -5.84 -13.25 -2.89
C PRO A 47 -4.68 -13.45 -3.87
N ALA A 48 -4.37 -14.70 -4.19
CA ALA A 48 -3.27 -15.08 -5.07
C ALA A 48 -3.49 -14.57 -6.49
N LEU A 49 -4.71 -14.69 -7.02
CA LEU A 49 -5.08 -14.17 -8.35
C LEU A 49 -4.90 -12.64 -8.46
N LYS A 50 -5.32 -11.92 -7.41
CA LYS A 50 -5.29 -10.45 -7.34
C LYS A 50 -3.87 -9.89 -7.15
N PHE A 51 -3.01 -10.62 -6.43
CA PHE A 51 -1.68 -10.16 -6.04
C PHE A 51 -0.70 -9.92 -7.18
N SER A 52 -0.94 -10.53 -8.35
CA SER A 52 -0.10 -10.33 -9.54
C SER A 52 0.10 -8.84 -9.91
N GLY A 53 -0.92 -8.00 -9.71
CA GLY A 53 -0.90 -6.57 -10.01
C GLY A 53 -0.58 -5.66 -8.81
N ASP A 54 -0.35 -6.23 -7.63
CA ASP A 54 -0.08 -5.48 -6.40
C ASP A 54 1.30 -4.80 -6.46
N VAL A 55 1.38 -3.55 -6.03
CA VAL A 55 2.66 -2.81 -5.98
C VAL A 55 3.70 -3.50 -5.12
N HIS A 56 3.30 -4.21 -4.06
CA HIS A 56 4.22 -4.95 -3.22
C HIS A 56 4.84 -6.13 -3.97
N ASN A 57 4.04 -6.86 -4.77
CA ASN A 57 4.54 -7.93 -5.64
C ASN A 57 5.50 -7.38 -6.70
N ILE A 58 5.13 -6.27 -7.34
CA ILE A 58 5.96 -5.61 -8.38
C ILE A 58 7.33 -5.18 -7.80
N GLU A 59 7.35 -4.71 -6.55
CA GLU A 59 8.57 -4.33 -5.83
C GLU A 59 9.29 -5.52 -5.16
N GLY A 60 8.83 -6.75 -5.39
CA GLY A 60 9.50 -7.99 -4.97
C GLY A 60 9.16 -8.48 -3.56
N LEU A 61 8.10 -7.98 -2.94
CA LEU A 61 7.59 -8.49 -1.66
C LEU A 61 6.63 -9.67 -1.90
N SER A 62 6.95 -10.83 -1.32
CA SER A 62 6.14 -12.05 -1.42
C SER A 62 4.96 -12.06 -0.43
N CYS A 63 4.13 -13.09 -0.49
CA CYS A 63 3.09 -13.36 0.51
C CYS A 63 3.66 -13.39 1.94
N ALA A 64 4.82 -14.05 2.10
CA ALA A 64 5.52 -14.17 3.37
C ALA A 64 6.12 -12.83 3.84
N GLY A 65 6.41 -11.90 2.92
CA GLY A 65 6.82 -10.55 3.27
C GLY A 65 5.80 -9.79 4.13
N CYS A 66 4.50 -10.06 3.92
CA CYS A 66 3.42 -9.51 4.74
C CYS A 66 2.99 -10.47 5.85
N HIS A 67 2.65 -11.71 5.47
CA HIS A 67 2.01 -12.68 6.35
C HIS A 67 3.00 -13.55 7.12
N GLY A 68 4.31 -13.51 6.84
CA GLY A 68 5.29 -14.42 7.42
C GLY A 68 5.10 -15.86 6.94
N GLY A 69 5.58 -16.83 7.73
CA GLY A 69 5.55 -18.24 7.38
C GLY A 69 6.83 -18.70 6.67
N ASP A 70 6.78 -19.92 6.14
CA ASP A 70 7.90 -20.53 5.39
C ASP A 70 7.52 -20.68 3.91
N PRO A 71 7.98 -19.76 3.02
CA PRO A 71 7.61 -19.77 1.61
C PRO A 71 8.31 -20.86 0.79
N ALA A 72 9.15 -21.69 1.43
CA ALA A 72 9.76 -22.87 0.83
C ALA A 72 9.06 -24.19 1.23
N ALA A 73 8.11 -24.15 2.16
CA ALA A 73 7.35 -25.33 2.56
C ALA A 73 6.16 -25.55 1.61
N GLU A 74 5.99 -26.79 1.14
CA GLU A 74 4.83 -27.22 0.34
C GLU A 74 3.65 -27.67 1.22
N ASP A 75 3.95 -28.04 2.48
CA ASP A 75 2.95 -28.44 3.47
C ASP A 75 2.32 -27.18 4.11
N ALA A 76 1.00 -27.11 4.08
CA ALA A 76 0.25 -25.93 4.50
C ALA A 76 0.43 -25.64 6.00
N GLU A 77 0.42 -26.68 6.84
CA GLU A 77 0.60 -26.57 8.28
C GLU A 77 1.99 -26.03 8.63
N LEU A 78 3.04 -26.47 7.91
CA LEU A 78 4.39 -25.96 8.08
C LEU A 78 4.55 -24.53 7.54
N ALA A 79 4.06 -24.27 6.31
CA ALA A 79 4.16 -22.98 5.63
C ALA A 79 3.44 -21.88 6.41
N MET A 80 2.26 -22.17 6.97
CA MET A 80 1.42 -21.22 7.71
C MET A 80 1.49 -21.40 9.24
N SER A 81 2.57 -21.97 9.76
CA SER A 81 2.71 -22.14 11.21
C SER A 81 3.09 -20.83 11.93
N GLU A 82 2.48 -20.58 13.09
CA GLU A 82 2.88 -19.50 14.00
C GLU A 82 4.36 -19.62 14.42
N ALA A 83 4.87 -20.85 14.54
CA ALA A 83 6.27 -21.13 14.85
C ALA A 83 7.24 -20.62 13.78
N ARG A 84 6.78 -20.47 12.53
CA ARG A 84 7.50 -19.84 11.42
C ARG A 84 7.11 -18.38 11.21
N GLY A 85 6.45 -17.78 12.19
CA GLY A 85 6.10 -16.36 12.19
C GLY A 85 4.93 -16.02 11.28
N PHE A 86 4.10 -16.99 10.90
CA PHE A 86 2.87 -16.72 10.16
C PHE A 86 1.92 -15.87 11.01
N ARG A 87 1.37 -14.81 10.42
CA ARG A 87 0.56 -13.77 11.06
C ARG A 87 -0.93 -13.87 10.71
N GLY A 88 -1.28 -14.69 9.71
CA GLY A 88 -2.64 -14.82 9.19
C GLY A 88 -3.21 -13.50 8.68
N THR A 89 -4.55 -13.43 8.60
CA THR A 89 -5.27 -12.20 8.21
C THR A 89 -5.42 -11.28 9.43
N PRO A 90 -4.84 -10.06 9.41
CA PRO A 90 -4.96 -9.13 10.53
C PRO A 90 -6.42 -8.70 10.75
N SER A 91 -6.79 -8.44 12.00
CA SER A 91 -8.10 -7.88 12.33
C SER A 91 -8.16 -6.41 11.91
N ALA A 92 -9.36 -5.87 11.62
CA ALA A 92 -9.53 -4.46 11.24
C ALA A 92 -8.87 -3.44 12.21
N LEU A 93 -8.78 -3.78 13.50
CA LEU A 93 -8.14 -2.93 14.51
C LEU A 93 -6.60 -2.95 14.43
N ASP A 94 -6.05 -4.03 13.86
CA ASP A 94 -4.61 -4.27 13.80
C ASP A 94 -4.00 -3.87 12.46
N ILE A 95 -4.80 -3.71 11.40
CA ILE A 95 -4.31 -3.36 10.06
C ILE A 95 -3.45 -2.08 10.05
N PRO A 96 -3.80 -0.98 10.75
CA PRO A 96 -2.92 0.19 10.78
C PRO A 96 -1.51 -0.11 11.29
N ARG A 97 -1.39 -0.97 12.32
CA ARG A 97 -0.08 -1.39 12.83
C ARG A 97 0.60 -2.39 11.90
N PHE A 98 -0.17 -3.28 11.28
CA PHE A 98 0.33 -4.25 10.30
C PHE A 98 1.01 -3.55 9.11
N CYS A 99 0.35 -2.58 8.48
CA CYS A 99 0.96 -1.79 7.41
C CYS A 99 2.14 -0.96 7.93
N GLY A 100 2.01 -0.45 9.16
CA GLY A 100 3.01 0.35 9.85
C GLY A 100 4.35 -0.36 10.12
N THR A 101 4.39 -1.70 10.13
CA THR A 101 5.66 -2.41 10.34
C THR A 101 6.71 -2.03 9.31
N CYS A 102 6.27 -1.68 8.09
CA CYS A 102 7.13 -1.23 7.01
C CYS A 102 6.88 0.24 6.68
N HIS A 103 5.61 0.64 6.49
CA HIS A 103 5.26 2.00 6.05
C HIS A 103 5.42 3.09 7.13
N SER A 104 5.90 2.73 8.31
CA SER A 104 6.34 3.68 9.35
C SER A 104 7.84 3.60 9.67
N ASP A 105 8.59 2.78 8.92
CA ASP A 105 10.03 2.67 9.04
C ASP A 105 10.74 3.34 7.83
N PRO A 106 11.31 4.55 8.00
CA PRO A 106 12.03 5.22 6.93
C PRO A 106 13.31 4.49 6.50
N ALA A 107 13.94 3.70 7.37
CA ALA A 107 15.12 2.92 6.99
C ALA A 107 14.72 1.77 6.05
N PHE A 108 13.59 1.11 6.32
CA PHE A 108 13.03 0.08 5.45
C PHE A 108 12.57 0.66 4.11
N ILE A 109 11.70 1.67 4.14
CA ILE A 109 11.05 2.22 2.93
C ILE A 109 12.04 2.86 1.96
N ARG A 110 13.16 3.41 2.43
CA ARG A 110 14.22 3.95 1.55
C ARG A 110 14.83 2.91 0.61
N ASN A 111 14.72 1.62 0.90
CA ASN A 111 15.20 0.58 0.00
C ASN A 111 14.30 0.41 -1.23
N TYR A 112 13.04 0.83 -1.13
CA TYR A 112 12.00 0.70 -2.16
C TYR A 112 11.66 2.06 -2.78
N ASN A 113 11.13 2.99 -1.97
CA ASN A 113 10.74 4.32 -2.41
C ASN A 113 11.18 5.40 -1.40
N PRO A 114 12.36 6.03 -1.60
CA PRO A 114 12.87 7.09 -0.72
C PRO A 114 11.99 8.33 -0.58
N THR A 115 11.02 8.52 -1.48
CA THR A 115 10.12 9.69 -1.46
C THR A 115 8.80 9.42 -0.75
N LEU A 116 8.52 8.17 -0.41
CA LEU A 116 7.30 7.79 0.30
C LEU A 116 7.36 8.29 1.75
N ALA A 117 6.31 9.00 2.18
CA ALA A 117 6.20 9.50 3.54
C ALA A 117 5.91 8.36 4.52
N THR A 118 6.67 8.30 5.62
CA THR A 118 6.54 7.26 6.65
C THR A 118 5.86 7.72 7.93
N ASP A 119 5.36 8.95 7.97
CA ASP A 119 4.63 9.52 9.11
C ASP A 119 3.10 9.33 9.00
N GLN A 120 2.63 8.56 8.02
CA GLN A 120 1.20 8.41 7.74
C GLN A 120 0.46 7.64 8.83
N LEU A 121 1.09 6.66 9.49
CA LEU A 121 0.48 5.97 10.63
C LEU A 121 0.30 6.92 11.82
N ASP A 122 1.31 7.75 12.13
CA ASP A 122 1.21 8.74 13.20
C ASP A 122 0.08 9.73 12.91
N LYS A 123 -0.04 10.18 11.66
CA LYS A 123 -1.16 11.01 11.19
C LYS A 123 -2.49 10.29 11.29
N TYR A 124 -2.58 9.02 10.89
CA TYR A 124 -3.79 8.20 10.99
C TYR A 124 -4.37 8.23 12.39
N TRP A 125 -3.52 8.10 13.39
CA TRP A 125 -3.94 8.16 14.79
C TRP A 125 -4.48 9.51 15.24
N THR A 126 -4.26 10.60 14.51
CA THR A 126 -4.88 11.90 14.76
C THR A 126 -6.26 12.04 14.09
N SER A 127 -6.54 11.24 13.06
CA SER A 127 -7.79 11.29 12.29
C SER A 127 -9.00 10.77 13.07
N HIS A 128 -10.21 11.12 12.64
CA HIS A 128 -11.43 10.60 13.27
C HIS A 128 -11.54 9.07 13.16
N HIS A 129 -11.18 8.52 11.99
CA HIS A 129 -11.14 7.07 11.78
C HIS A 129 -10.15 6.38 12.73
N GLY A 130 -8.93 6.91 12.86
CA GLY A 130 -7.94 6.36 13.79
C GLY A 130 -8.35 6.48 15.27
N GLN A 131 -9.06 7.55 15.64
CA GLN A 131 -9.60 7.71 16.99
C GLN A 131 -10.73 6.71 17.29
N LEU A 132 -11.61 6.42 16.33
CA LEU A 132 -12.63 5.38 16.45
C LEU A 132 -12.00 3.99 16.54
N ASN A 133 -11.02 3.70 15.68
CA ASN A 133 -10.25 2.46 15.70
C ASN A 133 -9.59 2.24 17.08
N LYS A 134 -8.93 3.27 17.65
CA LYS A 134 -8.38 3.22 19.02
C LYS A 134 -9.41 2.90 20.11
N ARG A 135 -10.68 3.21 19.88
CA ARG A 135 -11.80 2.91 20.79
C ARG A 135 -12.42 1.53 20.55
N GLY A 136 -11.84 0.73 19.65
CA GLY A 136 -12.29 -0.62 19.32
C GLY A 136 -13.38 -0.67 18.25
N ASP A 137 -13.63 0.42 17.53
CA ASP A 137 -14.61 0.43 16.46
C ASP A 137 -14.04 -0.27 15.21
N ARG A 138 -14.52 -1.50 14.96
CA ARG A 138 -14.11 -2.33 13.82
C ARG A 138 -14.68 -1.86 12.48
N LYS A 139 -15.62 -0.92 12.47
CA LYS A 139 -16.17 -0.28 11.27
C LYS A 139 -15.46 1.04 10.94
N ALA A 140 -14.53 1.50 11.78
CA ALA A 140 -13.72 2.64 11.44
C ALA A 140 -12.79 2.30 10.26
N ALA A 141 -12.74 3.17 9.25
CA ALA A 141 -11.86 2.95 8.11
C ALA A 141 -10.39 2.83 8.55
N GLU A 142 -9.69 1.91 7.93
CA GLU A 142 -8.26 1.68 8.12
C GLU A 142 -7.53 1.74 6.76
N CYS A 143 -6.25 1.36 6.71
CA CYS A 143 -5.41 1.48 5.52
C CYS A 143 -6.03 0.82 4.27
N VAL A 144 -6.54 -0.41 4.40
CA VAL A 144 -7.05 -1.19 3.26
C VAL A 144 -8.48 -0.81 2.88
N SER A 145 -9.22 -0.12 3.76
CA SER A 145 -10.53 0.46 3.46
C SER A 145 -10.46 1.46 2.31
N CYS A 146 -9.35 2.19 2.20
CA CYS A 146 -9.09 3.11 1.11
C CYS A 146 -8.21 2.48 0.02
N HIS A 147 -7.14 1.76 0.38
CA HIS A 147 -6.13 1.27 -0.57
C HIS A 147 -6.40 -0.12 -1.17
N GLY A 148 -7.35 -0.87 -0.60
CA GLY A 148 -7.66 -2.25 -0.99
C GLY A 148 -6.65 -3.28 -0.48
N VAL A 149 -6.92 -4.55 -0.81
CA VAL A 149 -6.08 -5.76 -0.69
C VAL A 149 -6.68 -6.82 -1.63
N HIS A 150 -5.96 -7.79 -2.19
CA HIS A 150 -4.52 -7.98 -2.34
C HIS A 150 -4.09 -7.48 -3.73
N ASP A 151 -4.52 -6.28 -4.11
CA ASP A 151 -4.27 -5.66 -5.41
C ASP A 151 -4.06 -4.16 -5.18
N ILE A 152 -3.20 -3.86 -4.21
CA ILE A 152 -2.88 -2.52 -3.76
C ILE A 152 -2.17 -1.82 -4.91
N ARG A 153 -2.65 -0.63 -5.25
CA ARG A 153 -2.10 0.19 -6.34
C ARG A 153 -1.62 1.54 -5.84
N GLY A 154 -0.55 2.03 -6.44
CA GLY A 154 -0.04 3.38 -6.19
C GLY A 154 -1.07 4.46 -6.53
N ALA A 155 -1.06 5.58 -5.79
CA ALA A 155 -2.05 6.65 -5.95
C ALA A 155 -2.05 7.33 -7.33
N GLY A 156 -1.00 7.16 -8.12
CA GLY A 156 -0.93 7.63 -9.51
C GLY A 156 -1.54 6.68 -10.55
N ASP A 157 -1.87 5.43 -10.18
CA ASP A 157 -2.50 4.48 -11.10
C ASP A 157 -4.01 4.77 -11.18
N PRO A 158 -4.60 5.04 -12.37
CA PRO A 158 -6.04 5.28 -12.53
C PRO A 158 -6.96 4.17 -12.04
N ARG A 159 -6.45 2.94 -11.88
CA ARG A 159 -7.17 1.79 -11.31
C ARG A 159 -7.13 1.74 -9.79
N SER A 160 -6.29 2.57 -9.16
CA SER A 160 -6.23 2.66 -7.69
C SER A 160 -7.50 3.30 -7.15
N SER A 161 -8.05 2.74 -6.09
CA SER A 161 -9.16 3.34 -5.34
C SER A 161 -8.80 4.72 -4.78
N VAL A 162 -7.51 4.98 -4.52
CA VAL A 162 -7.02 6.28 -4.05
C VAL A 162 -6.51 7.19 -5.17
N TYR A 163 -6.75 6.84 -6.45
CA TYR A 163 -6.56 7.77 -7.55
C TYR A 163 -7.53 8.94 -7.41
N ALA A 164 -7.10 10.18 -7.67
CA ALA A 164 -7.86 11.40 -7.37
C ALA A 164 -9.34 11.34 -7.81
N LYS A 165 -9.60 10.84 -9.04
CA LYS A 165 -10.96 10.70 -9.58
C LYS A 165 -11.81 9.63 -8.88
N ASN A 166 -11.18 8.62 -8.30
CA ASN A 166 -11.83 7.48 -7.65
C ASN A 166 -12.11 7.76 -6.17
N VAL A 167 -11.34 8.64 -5.53
CA VAL A 167 -11.50 8.98 -4.09
C VAL A 167 -12.94 9.31 -3.70
N PRO A 168 -13.72 10.12 -4.45
CA PRO A 168 -15.12 10.38 -4.09
C PRO A 168 -15.96 9.10 -3.96
N GLN A 169 -15.78 8.16 -4.88
CA GLN A 169 -16.49 6.87 -4.83
C GLN A 169 -15.95 6.00 -3.69
N THR A 170 -14.64 6.00 -3.43
CA THR A 170 -14.06 5.27 -2.29
C THR A 170 -14.62 5.75 -0.96
N CYS A 171 -14.78 7.07 -0.78
CA CYS A 171 -15.44 7.60 0.41
C CYS A 171 -16.92 7.20 0.45
N ALA A 172 -17.61 7.23 -0.70
CA ALA A 172 -19.03 6.91 -0.81
C ALA A 172 -19.36 5.47 -0.42
N ASN A 173 -18.43 4.52 -0.57
CA ASN A 173 -18.63 3.12 -0.17
C ASN A 173 -19.11 2.96 1.28
N CYS A 174 -18.72 3.89 2.16
CA CYS A 174 -19.26 3.95 3.52
C CYS A 174 -20.10 5.22 3.72
N HIS A 175 -19.61 6.39 3.31
CA HIS A 175 -20.25 7.67 3.62
C HIS A 175 -21.54 7.93 2.83
N ALA A 176 -21.89 7.13 1.83
CA ALA A 176 -23.20 7.17 1.16
C ALA A 176 -24.12 6.01 1.58
N ASP A 177 -23.63 5.08 2.38
CA ASP A 177 -24.40 3.94 2.90
C ASP A 177 -25.09 4.34 4.22
N LYS A 178 -26.42 4.44 4.18
CA LYS A 178 -27.23 4.89 5.31
C LYS A 178 -27.21 3.88 6.46
N GLU A 179 -27.27 2.60 6.16
CA GLU A 179 -27.26 1.50 7.12
C GLU A 179 -25.89 1.42 7.80
N TYR A 180 -24.81 1.53 7.02
CA TYR A 180 -23.45 1.57 7.55
C TYR A 180 -23.24 2.80 8.44
N MET A 181 -23.76 3.96 8.05
CA MET A 181 -23.54 5.22 8.77
C MET A 181 -24.51 5.51 9.91
N ALA A 182 -25.55 4.68 10.10
CA ALA A 182 -26.62 4.92 11.07
C ALA A 182 -26.12 5.17 12.50
N SER A 183 -25.06 4.47 12.94
CA SER A 183 -24.48 4.61 14.27
C SER A 183 -23.64 5.87 14.47
N TYR A 184 -23.16 6.49 13.39
CA TYR A 184 -22.21 7.62 13.45
C TYR A 184 -22.86 8.99 13.47
N LYS A 185 -24.17 9.07 13.20
CA LYS A 185 -24.96 10.31 13.25
C LYS A 185 -24.37 11.45 12.38
N ILE A 186 -23.80 11.10 11.23
CA ILE A 186 -23.35 12.07 10.23
C ILE A 186 -24.23 12.00 8.97
N PRO A 187 -24.30 13.07 8.16
CA PRO A 187 -24.98 13.05 6.87
C PRO A 187 -24.37 12.01 5.91
N HIS A 188 -25.22 11.40 5.08
CA HIS A 188 -24.85 10.38 4.10
C HIS A 188 -25.17 10.77 2.65
N ASP A 189 -25.51 12.04 2.41
CA ASP A 189 -25.81 12.59 1.07
C ASP A 189 -24.59 13.34 0.47
N GLN A 190 -23.42 13.20 1.09
CA GLN A 190 -22.22 13.96 0.76
C GLN A 190 -21.69 13.63 -0.64
N TYR A 191 -21.77 12.37 -1.07
CA TYR A 191 -21.35 11.97 -2.41
C TYR A 191 -22.24 12.60 -3.49
N GLU A 192 -23.55 12.57 -3.30
CA GLU A 192 -24.48 13.19 -4.26
C GLU A 192 -24.27 14.71 -4.34
N LYS A 193 -24.13 15.38 -3.20
CA LYS A 193 -23.79 16.82 -3.16
C LYS A 193 -22.48 17.12 -3.88
N PHE A 194 -21.44 16.30 -3.65
CA PHE A 194 -20.15 16.45 -4.32
C PHE A 194 -20.29 16.30 -5.83
N ARG A 195 -20.94 15.23 -6.29
CA ARG A 195 -21.12 14.90 -7.71
C ARG A 195 -21.82 16.00 -8.49
N THR A 196 -22.77 16.71 -7.87
CA THR A 196 -23.48 17.85 -8.48
C THR A 196 -22.82 19.21 -8.27
N SER A 197 -21.70 19.27 -7.54
CA SER A 197 -20.95 20.51 -7.30
C SER A 197 -19.98 20.82 -8.43
N ILE A 198 -19.43 22.04 -8.46
CA ILE A 198 -18.40 22.42 -9.42
C ILE A 198 -17.11 21.58 -9.27
N HIS A 199 -16.78 21.13 -8.05
CA HIS A 199 -15.64 20.23 -7.82
C HIS A 199 -15.89 18.86 -8.44
N GLY A 200 -17.09 18.28 -8.22
CA GLY A 200 -17.47 17.01 -8.82
C GLY A 200 -17.60 17.08 -10.33
N GLU A 201 -18.13 18.18 -10.87
CA GLU A 201 -18.19 18.41 -12.31
C GLU A 201 -16.78 18.45 -12.93
N ALA A 202 -15.87 19.24 -12.35
CA ALA A 202 -14.50 19.35 -12.82
C ALA A 202 -13.74 18.02 -12.73
N LEU A 203 -13.80 17.34 -11.57
CA LEU A 203 -13.07 16.09 -11.34
C LEU A 203 -13.66 14.90 -12.12
N LEU A 204 -14.97 14.68 -12.02
CA LEU A 204 -15.61 13.47 -12.53
C LEU A 204 -15.96 13.57 -14.01
N LEU A 205 -16.49 14.72 -14.46
CA LEU A 205 -16.96 14.90 -15.83
C LEU A 205 -15.88 15.48 -16.75
N ARG A 206 -15.18 16.53 -16.31
CA ARG A 206 -14.12 17.18 -17.12
C ARG A 206 -12.76 16.51 -16.98
N ASN A 207 -12.63 15.53 -16.08
CA ASN A 207 -11.39 14.79 -15.83
C ASN A 207 -10.21 15.70 -15.42
N ASP A 208 -10.51 16.79 -14.72
CA ASP A 208 -9.52 17.71 -14.18
C ASP A 208 -8.96 17.13 -12.87
N ALA A 209 -7.80 16.49 -12.95
CA ALA A 209 -7.12 15.92 -11.78
C ALA A 209 -6.59 16.97 -10.79
N GLY A 210 -6.61 18.26 -11.15
CA GLY A 210 -6.33 19.37 -10.24
C GLY A 210 -7.55 19.84 -9.45
N ALA A 211 -8.74 19.35 -9.79
CA ALA A 211 -9.96 19.68 -9.06
C ALA A 211 -9.98 18.98 -7.68
N PRO A 212 -10.47 19.65 -6.61
CA PRO A 212 -10.53 19.05 -5.28
C PRO A 212 -11.41 17.80 -5.23
N ALA A 213 -10.87 16.73 -4.64
CA ALA A 213 -11.58 15.57 -4.16
C ALA A 213 -11.91 15.69 -2.66
N CYS A 214 -12.56 14.67 -2.09
CA CYS A 214 -13.04 14.71 -0.69
C CYS A 214 -11.90 14.89 0.32
N ASN A 215 -10.81 14.16 0.11
CA ASN A 215 -9.60 14.14 0.93
C ASN A 215 -8.79 15.44 0.90
N ASP A 216 -8.93 16.28 -0.13
CA ASP A 216 -8.20 17.56 -0.22
C ASP A 216 -8.68 18.56 0.85
N CYS A 217 -9.95 18.44 1.28
CA CYS A 217 -10.52 19.20 2.38
C CYS A 217 -10.60 18.38 3.68
N HIS A 218 -10.93 17.09 3.61
CA HIS A 218 -11.17 16.26 4.81
C HIS A 218 -9.90 15.58 5.37
N GLY A 219 -8.80 15.62 4.63
CA GLY A 219 -7.55 14.92 4.95
C GLY A 219 -7.47 13.53 4.33
N ASN A 220 -6.23 13.09 4.07
CA ASN A 220 -5.93 11.75 3.58
C ASN A 220 -5.74 10.74 4.73
N HIS A 221 -4.70 10.98 5.52
CA HIS A 221 -4.37 10.16 6.68
C HIS A 221 -4.48 10.93 7.99
N ALA A 222 -4.49 12.26 7.97
CA ALA A 222 -4.48 13.08 9.19
C ALA A 222 -5.88 13.50 9.62
N ALA A 223 -5.97 14.14 10.80
CA ALA A 223 -7.13 14.94 11.16
C ALA A 223 -7.48 15.94 10.05
N MET A 224 -8.77 16.17 9.86
CA MET A 224 -9.26 17.23 8.98
C MET A 224 -8.60 18.58 9.37
N PRO A 225 -8.07 19.34 8.41
CA PRO A 225 -7.45 20.63 8.68
C PRO A 225 -8.39 21.58 9.45
N PRO A 226 -7.85 22.39 10.39
CA PRO A 226 -8.64 23.43 11.05
C PRO A 226 -9.30 24.38 10.04
N GLY A 227 -10.51 24.85 10.35
CA GLY A 227 -11.21 25.85 9.54
C GLY A 227 -11.95 25.32 8.30
N VAL A 228 -11.83 24.04 7.96
CA VAL A 228 -12.59 23.45 6.83
C VAL A 228 -14.10 23.55 7.05
N SER A 229 -14.57 23.38 8.30
CA SER A 229 -15.98 23.52 8.68
C SER A 229 -16.54 24.95 8.57
N SER A 230 -15.70 25.94 8.26
CA SER A 230 -16.10 27.33 7.99
C SER A 230 -16.10 27.71 6.51
N ILE A 231 -15.53 26.90 5.61
CA ILE A 231 -15.36 27.24 4.18
C ILE A 231 -16.71 27.40 3.44
N GLY A 232 -17.78 26.76 3.94
CA GLY A 232 -19.13 26.86 3.36
C GLY A 232 -20.12 27.78 4.10
N ARG A 233 -19.66 28.64 5.01
CA ARG A 233 -20.52 29.57 5.79
C ARG A 233 -20.38 31.04 5.37
N VAL A 234 -19.77 31.29 4.22
CA VAL A 234 -19.66 32.61 3.59
C VAL A 234 -20.72 32.78 2.51
#